data_AF-A0A1H8EUE0-F1
#
_entry.id   AF-A0A1H8EUE0-F1
#
_cell.length_a   1.000
_cell.length_b   1.000
_cell.length_c   1.000
_cell.angle_alpha   90.00
_cell.angle_beta   90.00
_cell.angle_gamma   90.00
#
_symmetry.space_group_name_H-M   'P 1'
#
loop_
_entity.id
_entity.type
_entity.pdbx_description
1 polymer ?
#
loop_
_entity_poly.entity_id
_entity_poly.type
_entity_poly.pdbx_seq_one_letter_code
_entity_poly.pdbx_strand_id
1 'polypeptide(L)'
;MVFKQPTFFGEPLDQETGDKDASLEEAVANALAVAGGIDAADVKVTVEDHAVVLTGVVATAPEIERATAVAQAIAGAKPVRNDIQVA
;
A
#
# COMPACT_ATOMS: atom_id res chain seq x y z
N MET A 1 -45.97 20.89 10.15
CA MET A 1 -44.66 20.30 10.52
C MET A 1 -43.83 20.21 9.27
N VAL A 2 -42.76 20.99 9.18
CA VAL A 2 -41.85 21.01 8.04
C VAL A 2 -40.75 19.99 8.26
N PHE A 3 -40.80 18.88 7.52
CA PHE A 3 -39.70 17.91 7.51
C PHE A 3 -38.59 18.47 6.63
N LYS A 4 -37.60 19.13 7.25
CA LYS A 4 -36.31 19.39 6.59
C LYS A 4 -35.60 18.05 6.44
N GLN A 5 -35.47 17.57 5.21
CA GLN A 5 -34.43 16.60 4.91
C GLN A 5 -33.07 17.28 5.15
N PRO A 6 -32.12 16.63 5.85
CA PRO A 6 -30.75 17.11 5.83
C PRO A 6 -30.23 16.90 4.41
N THR A 7 -30.11 17.98 3.64
CA THR A 7 -29.32 18.00 2.41
C THR A 7 -27.86 17.86 2.81
N PHE A 8 -27.37 16.62 2.84
CA PHE A 8 -25.95 16.35 2.94
C PHE A 8 -25.34 16.71 1.57
N PHE A 9 -25.00 17.99 1.41
CA PHE A 9 -24.04 18.43 0.39
C PHE A 9 -22.67 17.95 0.86
N GLY A 10 -22.38 16.67 0.60
CA GLY A 10 -21.05 16.14 0.57
C GLY A 10 -20.92 15.48 -0.78
N GLU A 11 -19.96 15.94 -1.58
CA GLU A 11 -19.42 15.22 -2.73
C GLU A 11 -19.53 13.71 -2.47
N PRO A 12 -20.07 12.88 -3.38
CA PRO A 12 -19.73 11.47 -3.32
C PRO A 12 -18.20 11.45 -3.50
N LEU A 13 -17.48 11.36 -2.39
CA LEU A 13 -16.12 10.85 -2.42
C LEU A 13 -16.24 9.55 -3.22
N ASP A 14 -15.54 9.47 -4.34
CA ASP A 14 -15.39 8.29 -5.17
C ASP A 14 -14.86 7.13 -4.30
N GLN A 15 -15.73 6.49 -3.52
CA GLN A 15 -15.44 5.38 -2.61
C GLN A 15 -15.48 4.05 -3.36
N GLU A 16 -14.96 3.99 -4.59
CA GLU A 16 -14.89 2.73 -5.35
C GLU A 16 -13.46 2.27 -5.66
N THR A 17 -12.47 3.13 -5.42
CA THR A 17 -11.05 2.83 -5.69
C THR A 17 -10.25 2.76 -4.39
N GLY A 18 -10.42 3.71 -3.46
CA GLY A 18 -9.64 3.79 -2.22
C GLY A 18 -9.68 2.54 -1.33
N ASP A 19 -10.82 1.86 -1.18
CA ASP A 19 -10.94 0.67 -0.34
C ASP A 19 -10.11 -0.52 -0.86
N LYS A 20 -9.97 -0.64 -2.19
CA LYS A 20 -9.19 -1.72 -2.82
C LYS A 20 -7.69 -1.47 -2.67
N ASP A 21 -7.26 -0.23 -2.81
CA ASP A 21 -5.86 0.15 -2.69
C ASP A 21 -5.41 0.08 -1.22
N ALA A 22 -6.25 0.52 -0.27
CA ALA A 22 -5.99 0.39 1.17
C ALA A 22 -5.90 -1.08 1.61
N SER A 23 -6.81 -1.93 1.12
CA SER A 23 -6.75 -3.38 1.39
C SER A 23 -5.48 -4.02 0.83
N LEU A 24 -4.98 -3.51 -0.31
CA LEU A 24 -3.76 -4.00 -0.94
C LEU A 24 -2.50 -3.53 -0.21
N GLU A 25 -2.46 -2.26 0.20
CA GLU A 25 -1.42 -1.73 1.09
C GLU A 25 -1.30 -2.56 2.37
N GLU A 26 -2.43 -2.81 3.04
CA GLU A 26 -2.44 -3.58 4.28
C GLU A 26 -1.98 -5.02 4.06
N ALA A 27 -2.43 -5.66 2.97
CA ALA A 27 -2.00 -7.00 2.61
C ALA A 27 -0.49 -7.07 2.33
N VAL A 28 0.06 -6.08 1.61
CA VAL A 28 1.50 -5.98 1.33
C VAL A 28 2.26 -5.74 2.63
N ALA A 29 1.85 -4.77 3.46
CA ALA A 29 2.49 -4.47 4.74
C ALA A 29 2.49 -5.67 5.68
N ASN A 30 1.37 -6.38 5.79
CA ASN A 30 1.27 -7.60 6.58
C ASN A 30 2.16 -8.72 6.02
N ALA A 31 2.19 -8.92 4.70
CA ALA A 31 3.06 -9.91 4.08
C ALA A 31 4.55 -9.61 4.30
N LEU A 32 4.95 -8.33 4.25
CA LEU A 32 6.31 -7.91 4.62
C LEU A 32 6.62 -8.18 6.09
N ALA A 33 5.68 -7.85 6.99
CA ALA A 33 5.84 -8.11 8.43
C ALA A 33 5.97 -9.60 8.74
N VAL A 34 5.22 -10.46 8.03
CA VAL A 34 5.26 -11.92 8.17
C VAL A 34 6.51 -12.53 7.54
N ALA A 35 6.95 -12.04 6.37
CA ALA A 35 8.15 -12.52 5.70
C ALA A 35 9.40 -12.35 6.59
N GLY A 36 9.37 -11.34 7.47
CA GLY A 36 10.37 -11.14 8.50
C GLY A 36 11.70 -10.67 7.93
N GLY A 37 12.42 -9.87 8.72
CA GLY A 37 13.74 -9.39 8.35
C GLY A 37 13.75 -8.13 7.50
N ILE A 38 12.60 -7.50 7.23
CA ILE A 38 12.52 -6.13 6.71
C ILE A 38 11.92 -5.28 7.82
N ASP A 39 12.59 -4.19 8.17
CA ASP A 39 12.04 -3.19 9.09
C ASP A 39 10.90 -2.42 8.39
N ALA A 40 9.71 -3.04 8.38
CA ALA A 40 8.49 -2.44 7.84
C ALA A 40 8.10 -1.12 8.53
N ALA A 41 8.75 -0.77 9.64
CA ALA A 41 8.64 0.54 10.28
C ALA A 41 9.29 1.66 9.47
N ASP A 42 10.37 1.36 8.73
CA ASP A 42 11.09 2.32 7.88
C ASP A 42 10.72 2.19 6.39
N VAL A 43 10.08 1.08 6.02
CA VAL A 43 9.53 0.87 4.68
C VAL A 43 8.08 1.33 4.60
N LYS A 44 7.85 2.35 3.78
CA LYS A 44 6.52 2.84 3.43
C LYS A 44 6.05 2.23 2.12
N VAL A 45 4.88 1.60 2.19
CA VAL A 45 4.14 1.07 1.04
C VAL A 45 3.04 2.06 0.70
N THR A 46 2.89 2.39 -0.57
CA THR A 46 1.82 3.28 -1.05
C THR A 46 1.27 2.70 -2.34
N VAL A 47 -0.05 2.73 -2.53
CA VAL A 47 -0.67 2.32 -3.79
C VAL A 47 -1.25 3.53 -4.48
N GLU A 48 -0.71 3.86 -5.66
CA GLU A 48 -1.12 5.02 -6.44
C GLU A 48 -1.43 4.57 -7.87
N ASP A 49 -2.62 4.90 -8.39
CA ASP A 49 -3.06 4.51 -9.74
C ASP A 49 -2.90 3.00 -10.03
N HIS A 50 -3.28 2.15 -9.07
CA HIS A 50 -3.09 0.70 -9.11
C HIS A 50 -1.63 0.21 -9.18
N ALA A 51 -0.64 1.08 -9.02
CA ALA A 51 0.76 0.74 -8.89
C ALA A 51 1.18 0.68 -7.42
N VAL A 52 1.90 -0.36 -7.04
CA VAL A 52 2.47 -0.46 -5.69
C VAL A 52 3.83 0.23 -5.70
N VAL A 53 4.02 1.21 -4.83
CA VAL A 53 5.28 1.92 -4.63
C VAL A 53 5.81 1.58 -3.25
N LEU A 54 6.98 0.97 -3.19
CA LEU A 54 7.73 0.74 -1.95
C LEU A 54 8.87 1.75 -1.87
N THR A 55 8.96 2.44 -0.75
CA THR A 55 9.95 3.48 -0.46
C THR A 55 10.44 3.30 0.97
N GLY A 56 11.72 3.52 1.22
CA GLY A 56 12.26 3.41 2.57
C GLY A 56 13.71 2.96 2.59
N VAL A 57 14.20 2.60 3.77
CA VAL A 57 15.58 2.14 3.95
C VAL A 57 15.57 0.75 4.58
N VAL A 58 16.43 -0.14 4.08
CA VAL A 58 16.65 -1.47 4.66
C VAL A 58 18.11 -1.70 4.97
N ALA A 59 18.39 -2.65 5.85
CA ALA A 59 19.75 -2.91 6.32
C ALA A 59 20.60 -3.68 5.30
N THR A 60 19.99 -4.48 4.42
CA THR A 60 20.72 -5.34 3.50
C THR A 60 20.07 -5.47 2.11
N ALA A 61 20.88 -5.67 1.06
CA ALA A 61 20.39 -5.92 -0.29
C ALA A 61 19.40 -7.11 -0.43
N PRO A 62 19.58 -8.27 0.23
CA PRO A 62 18.62 -9.37 0.15
C PRO A 62 17.23 -9.01 0.72
N GLU A 63 17.12 -8.05 1.64
CA GLU A 63 15.83 -7.54 2.11
C GLU A 63 15.06 -6.83 1.01
N ILE A 64 15.75 -6.04 0.17
CA ILE A 64 15.13 -5.37 -0.98
C ILE A 64 14.57 -6.40 -1.95
N GLU A 65 15.34 -7.44 -2.27
CA GLU A 65 14.88 -8.49 -3.17
C GLU A 65 13.66 -9.23 -2.60
N ARG A 66 13.66 -9.52 -1.29
CA ARG A 66 12.52 -10.14 -0.61
C ARG A 66 11.30 -9.23 -0.61
N ALA A 67 11.45 -7.95 -0.27
CA ALA A 67 10.37 -6.97 -0.32
C ALA A 67 9.75 -6.88 -1.73
N THR A 68 10.60 -6.84 -2.77
CA THR A 68 10.14 -6.83 -4.17
C THR A 68 9.38 -8.10 -4.52
N ALA A 69 9.88 -9.27 -4.11
CA ALA A 69 9.26 -10.55 -4.40
C ALA A 69 7.90 -10.70 -3.70
N VAL A 70 7.81 -10.29 -2.43
CA VAL A 70 6.56 -10.29 -1.65
C VAL A 70 5.55 -9.31 -2.25
N ALA A 71 5.99 -8.08 -2.55
CA ALA A 71 5.13 -7.09 -3.18
C ALA A 71 4.61 -7.56 -4.54
N GLN A 72 5.47 -8.15 -5.39
CA GLN A 72 5.03 -8.74 -6.67
C GLN A 72 4.06 -9.91 -6.48
N ALA A 73 4.27 -10.76 -5.47
CA ALA A 73 3.38 -11.88 -5.18
C ALA A 73 1.97 -11.42 -4.78
N ILE A 74 1.85 -10.33 -4.01
CA ILE A 74 0.56 -9.75 -3.59
C ILE A 74 -0.05 -8.89 -4.71
N ALA A 75 0.77 -8.09 -5.40
CA ALA A 75 0.36 -7.22 -6.50
C ALA A 75 -0.11 -8.02 -7.72
N GLY A 76 0.42 -9.23 -7.93
CA GLY A 76 0.05 -10.18 -8.97
C GLY A 76 0.36 -9.69 -10.39
N ALA A 77 -0.47 -8.78 -10.90
CA ALA A 77 -0.36 -8.17 -12.23
C ALA A 77 -0.18 -6.64 -12.20
N LYS A 78 -0.15 -6.03 -11.01
CA LYS A 78 0.05 -4.59 -10.84
C LYS A 78 1.53 -4.22 -10.93
N PRO A 79 1.87 -3.06 -11.50
CA PRO A 79 3.25 -2.60 -11.55
C PRO A 79 3.75 -2.32 -10.12
N VAL A 80 4.90 -2.89 -9.78
CA VAL A 80 5.58 -2.67 -8.50
C VAL A 80 6.81 -1.82 -8.75
N ARG A 81 6.85 -0.63 -8.16
CA ARG A 81 8.04 0.21 -8.10
C ARG A 81 8.70 0.02 -6.75
N ASN A 82 9.96 -0.38 -6.79
CA ASN A 82 10.79 -0.47 -5.60
C ASN A 82 11.82 0.66 -5.62
N ASP A 83 11.69 1.59 -4.69
CA ASP A 83 12.58 2.73 -4.43
C ASP A 83 13.21 2.60 -3.04
N ILE A 84 13.34 1.38 -2.53
CA ILE A 84 14.02 1.09 -1.26
C ILE A 84 15.52 1.25 -1.45
N GLN A 85 16.17 1.95 -0.51
CA GLN A 85 17.62 2.09 -0.46
C GLN A 85 18.24 1.20 0.61
N VAL A 86 19.48 0.76 0.37
CA VAL A 86 20.32 0.15 1.42
C VAL A 86 21.08 1.25 2.16
N ALA A 87 21.14 1.14 3.50
CA ALA A 87 21.99 1.98 4.35
C ALA A 87 23.44 1.47 4.41
#